data_AF-Q63UG9-F1
#
_entry.id   AF-Q63UG9-F1
#
_cell.length_a   1.000
_cell.length_b   1.000
_cell.length_c   1.000
_cell.angle_alpha   90.00
_cell.angle_beta   90.00
_cell.angle_gamma   90.00
#
_symmetry.space_group_name_H-M   'P 1'
#
loop_
_entity.id
_entity.type
_entity.pdbx_description
1 polymer ?
#
loop_
_entity_poly.entity_id
_entity_poly.type
_entity_poly.pdbx_seq_one_letter_code
_entity_poly.pdbx_strand_id
1 'polypeptide(L)'
;MSNVALHTRKVVVADDHPIVLRAVTDYVNSLPGFHVVASVSSGDALLSAMREQEVNLVVTDFTMHQANDDKDGLRLISHLMRAYERTPIIVFTMLTNSGVISQLCRMGVAGLVGKEEEIAELGRVCVSVARGVSQSLSPGMAHRLAAVGSIRPGEAAFNALTPKELEVVRLFTGGMSLTDIARTLNRSLGTVSTQKRSAMRKLHVDTNVDLINCAREQGLL
;
A
#
# COMPACT_ATOMS: atom_id res chain seq x y z
N MET A 1 18.47 -31.05 25.86
CA MET A 1 17.49 -30.53 24.89
C MET A 1 16.90 -29.27 25.47
N SER A 2 17.47 -28.11 25.10
CA SER A 2 17.09 -26.82 25.67
C SER A 2 15.72 -26.40 25.14
N ASN A 3 14.76 -26.27 26.05
CA ASN A 3 13.42 -25.76 25.79
C ASN A 3 13.51 -24.25 25.46
N VAL A 4 13.73 -23.93 24.18
CA VAL A 4 13.59 -22.56 23.70
C VAL A 4 12.09 -22.28 23.71
N ALA A 5 11.63 -21.50 24.69
CA ALA A 5 10.28 -20.96 24.68
C ALA A 5 10.08 -20.25 23.34
N LEU A 6 9.27 -20.84 22.46
CA LEU A 6 8.86 -20.23 21.20
C LEU A 6 8.15 -18.92 21.59
N HIS A 7 8.84 -17.79 21.43
CA HIS A 7 8.23 -16.48 21.66
C HIS A 7 7.07 -16.34 20.66
N THR A 8 5.85 -16.42 21.18
CA THR A 8 4.64 -16.28 20.38
C THR A 8 4.57 -14.87 19.83
N ARG A 9 4.53 -14.75 18.50
CA ARG A 9 4.41 -13.49 17.77
C ARG A 9 2.99 -12.96 17.92
N LYS A 10 2.84 -11.82 18.59
CA LYS A 10 1.58 -11.09 18.66
C LYS A 10 1.33 -10.37 17.34
N VAL A 11 0.23 -10.71 16.67
CA VAL A 11 -0.14 -10.20 15.35
C VAL A 11 -1.40 -9.35 15.44
N VAL A 12 -1.42 -8.22 14.74
CA VAL A 12 -2.68 -7.53 14.43
C VAL A 12 -3.03 -7.78 12.97
N VAL A 13 -4.29 -8.12 12.71
CA VAL A 13 -4.85 -8.28 11.37
C VAL A 13 -5.81 -7.12 11.11
N ALA A 14 -5.66 -6.42 9.99
CA ALA A 14 -6.52 -5.31 9.60
C ALA A 14 -7.06 -5.50 8.18
N ASP A 15 -8.39 -5.52 8.03
CA ASP A 15 -9.09 -5.67 6.75
C ASP A 15 -10.55 -5.22 6.88
N ASP A 16 -11.06 -4.38 5.99
CA ASP A 16 -12.45 -3.92 6.01
C ASP A 16 -13.45 -4.95 5.46
N HIS A 17 -12.96 -6.04 4.85
CA HIS A 17 -13.79 -7.14 4.37
C HIS A 17 -13.97 -8.22 5.45
N PRO A 18 -15.17 -8.40 6.03
CA PRO A 18 -15.36 -9.29 7.19
C PRO A 18 -14.97 -10.74 6.95
N ILE A 19 -15.20 -11.26 5.74
CA ILE A 19 -14.86 -12.64 5.37
C ILE A 19 -13.33 -12.80 5.29
N VAL A 20 -12.62 -11.84 4.70
CA VAL A 20 -11.16 -11.86 4.60
C VAL A 20 -10.54 -11.72 5.99
N LEU A 21 -11.02 -10.76 6.78
CA LEU A 21 -10.56 -10.54 8.16
C LEU A 21 -10.68 -11.83 8.99
N ARG A 22 -11.82 -12.53 8.90
CA ARG A 22 -12.04 -13.79 9.60
C ARG A 22 -11.10 -14.89 9.10
N ALA A 23 -11.02 -15.10 7.79
CA ALA A 23 -10.18 -16.14 7.20
C ALA A 23 -8.69 -15.96 7.53
N VAL A 24 -8.19 -14.72 7.42
CA VAL A 24 -6.80 -14.37 7.76
C VAL A 24 -6.54 -14.56 9.25
N THR A 25 -7.48 -14.14 10.11
CA THR A 25 -7.34 -14.30 11.57
C THR A 25 -7.23 -15.77 11.95
N ASP A 26 -8.14 -16.61 11.45
CA ASP A 26 -8.16 -18.05 11.73
C ASP A 26 -6.89 -18.72 11.19
N TYR A 27 -6.48 -18.37 9.96
CA TYR A 27 -5.29 -18.92 9.34
C TYR A 27 -4.00 -18.52 10.09
N VAL A 28 -3.82 -17.25 10.44
CA VAL A 28 -2.64 -16.79 11.18
C VAL A 28 -2.55 -17.44 12.56
N ASN A 29 -3.68 -17.60 13.27
CA ASN A 29 -3.70 -18.34 14.54
C ASN A 29 -3.39 -19.84 14.39
N SER A 30 -3.62 -20.42 13.20
CA SER A 30 -3.23 -21.80 12.92
C SER A 30 -1.72 -21.98 12.69
N LEU A 31 -0.98 -20.88 12.44
CA LEU A 31 0.47 -20.93 12.23
C LEU A 31 1.21 -21.13 13.56
N PRO A 32 2.13 -22.10 13.67
CA PRO A 32 2.91 -22.31 14.88
C PRO A 32 3.71 -21.06 15.28
N GLY A 33 3.54 -20.61 16.53
CA GLY A 33 4.26 -19.46 17.07
C GLY A 33 3.67 -18.10 16.71
N PHE A 34 2.45 -18.05 16.17
CA PHE A 34 1.71 -16.81 15.92
C PHE A 34 0.44 -16.77 16.77
N HIS A 35 0.04 -15.57 17.18
CA HIS A 35 -1.20 -15.33 17.90
C HIS A 35 -1.76 -13.97 17.51
N VAL A 36 -2.98 -13.96 16.98
CA VAL A 36 -3.67 -12.71 16.63
C VAL A 36 -4.25 -12.08 17.90
N VAL A 37 -3.73 -10.91 18.28
CA VAL A 37 -4.11 -10.16 19.48
C VAL A 37 -5.22 -9.14 19.22
N ALA A 38 -5.40 -8.73 17.95
CA ALA A 38 -6.54 -7.95 17.49
C ALA A 38 -6.82 -8.21 16.01
N SER A 39 -8.11 -8.22 15.66
CA SER A 39 -8.62 -8.23 14.29
C SER A 39 -9.52 -7.03 14.11
N VAL A 40 -9.16 -6.12 13.22
CA VAL A 40 -9.79 -4.79 13.10
C VAL A 40 -10.17 -4.50 11.64
N SER A 41 -11.14 -3.62 11.44
CA SER A 41 -11.70 -3.31 10.12
C SER A 41 -11.39 -1.91 9.60
N SER A 42 -10.51 -1.17 10.27
CA SER A 42 -10.10 0.18 9.85
C SER A 42 -8.68 0.49 10.27
N GLY A 43 -8.05 1.43 9.55
CA GLY A 43 -6.75 1.98 9.96
C GLY A 43 -6.81 2.66 11.33
N ASP A 44 -7.93 3.27 11.69
CA ASP A 44 -8.16 3.86 13.01
C ASP A 44 -8.08 2.84 14.16
N ALA A 45 -8.76 1.71 13.97
CA ALA A 45 -8.76 0.62 14.92
C ALA A 45 -7.39 -0.09 14.93
N LEU A 46 -6.70 -0.18 13.78
CA LEU A 46 -5.32 -0.68 13.71
C LEU A 46 -4.37 0.18 14.53
N LEU A 47 -4.39 1.49 14.36
CA LEU A 47 -3.55 2.40 15.14
C LEU A 47 -3.88 2.36 16.63
N SER A 48 -5.14 2.16 16.99
CA SER A 48 -5.54 1.99 18.40
C SER A 48 -5.01 0.69 18.98
N ALA A 49 -5.15 -0.43 18.27
CA ALA A 49 -4.58 -1.72 18.67
C ALA A 49 -3.05 -1.66 18.82
N MET A 50 -2.36 -0.97 17.91
CA MET A 50 -0.91 -0.76 17.96
C MET A 50 -0.45 0.08 19.18
N ARG A 51 -1.32 0.92 19.76
CA ARG A 51 -1.03 1.68 20.98
C ARG A 51 -1.32 0.89 22.25
N GLU A 52 -2.37 0.08 22.23
CA GLU A 52 -2.91 -0.61 23.40
C GLU A 52 -2.26 -1.97 23.65
N GLN A 53 -1.68 -2.56 22.60
CA GLN A 53 -1.17 -3.92 22.64
C GLN A 53 0.30 -3.98 22.22
N GLU A 54 1.02 -4.96 22.76
CA GLU A 54 2.34 -5.30 22.25
C GLU A 54 2.18 -6.06 20.92
N VAL A 55 2.61 -5.44 19.82
CA VAL A 55 2.47 -6.01 18.46
C VAL A 55 3.84 -6.30 17.87
N ASN A 56 4.07 -7.55 17.47
CA ASN A 56 5.33 -8.00 16.88
C ASN A 56 5.26 -8.13 15.35
N LEU A 57 4.06 -8.11 14.76
CA LEU A 57 3.85 -8.16 13.31
C LEU A 57 2.46 -7.61 12.98
N VAL A 58 2.36 -6.87 11.87
CA VAL A 58 1.09 -6.39 11.33
C VAL A 58 0.82 -7.10 10.01
N VAL A 59 -0.39 -7.64 9.84
CA VAL A 59 -0.95 -7.99 8.53
C VAL A 59 -2.07 -7.01 8.25
N THR A 60 -1.94 -6.19 7.22
CA THR A 60 -2.94 -5.16 6.91
C THR A 60 -3.30 -5.18 5.44
N ASP A 61 -4.56 -4.91 5.13
CA ASP A 61 -4.92 -4.45 3.80
C ASP A 61 -4.28 -3.10 3.52
N PHE A 62 -4.06 -2.82 2.25
CA PHE A 62 -3.66 -1.51 1.76
C PHE A 62 -4.84 -0.55 1.65
N THR A 63 -6.05 -1.04 1.36
CA THR A 63 -7.23 -0.19 1.18
C THR A 63 -8.37 -0.64 2.10
N MET A 64 -8.68 0.16 3.13
CA MET A 64 -9.78 -0.01 4.06
C MET A 64 -10.72 1.20 3.96
N HIS A 65 -11.80 1.09 3.18
CA HIS A 65 -12.68 2.18 2.75
C HIS A 65 -13.64 2.68 3.84
N GLN A 66 -13.10 3.12 4.98
CA GLN A 66 -13.89 3.77 6.03
C GLN A 66 -13.87 5.29 5.89
N ALA A 67 -14.86 5.96 6.47
CA ALA A 67 -15.22 7.36 6.26
C ALA A 67 -14.12 8.43 6.47
N ASN A 68 -12.92 8.05 6.92
CA ASN A 68 -11.77 8.94 7.12
C ASN A 68 -10.58 8.49 6.24
N ASP A 69 -10.43 9.11 5.07
CA ASP A 69 -9.39 8.81 4.05
C ASP A 69 -7.93 8.96 4.56
N ASP A 70 -7.69 9.67 5.68
CA ASP A 70 -6.33 9.94 6.18
C ASP A 70 -5.63 8.72 6.82
N LYS A 71 -6.35 7.61 7.01
CA LYS A 71 -5.84 6.40 7.70
C LYS A 71 -5.92 5.17 6.82
N ASP A 72 -5.61 5.36 5.54
CA ASP A 72 -5.58 4.28 4.56
C ASP A 72 -4.38 4.39 3.60
N GLY A 73 -4.15 3.34 2.81
CA GLY A 73 -3.17 3.34 1.72
C GLY A 73 -1.75 3.70 2.15
N LEU A 74 -1.06 4.45 1.29
CA LEU A 74 0.32 4.89 1.52
C LEU A 74 0.46 5.76 2.78
N ARG A 75 -0.57 6.51 3.16
CA ARG A 75 -0.54 7.38 4.35
C ARG A 75 -0.50 6.53 5.62
N LEU A 76 -1.37 5.53 5.72
CA LEU A 76 -1.37 4.58 6.84
C LEU A 76 -0.05 3.82 6.93
N ILE A 77 0.42 3.24 5.82
CA ILE A 77 1.69 2.49 5.80
C ILE A 77 2.84 3.42 6.20
N SER A 78 2.91 4.65 5.68
CA SER A 78 3.96 5.60 6.06
C SER A 78 3.90 5.97 7.53
N HIS A 79 2.71 6.09 8.11
CA HIS A 79 2.55 6.38 9.53
C HIS A 79 3.06 5.20 10.37
N LEU A 80 2.62 3.98 10.05
CA LEU A 80 3.03 2.77 10.77
C LEU A 80 4.54 2.57 10.71
N MET A 81 5.16 2.72 9.52
CA MET A 81 6.61 2.58 9.36
C MET A 81 7.40 3.60 10.18
N ARG A 82 6.87 4.81 10.39
CA ARG A 82 7.54 5.87 11.18
C ARG A 82 7.30 5.72 12.69
N ALA A 83 6.09 5.37 13.09
CA ALA A 83 5.72 5.27 14.50
C ALA A 83 6.16 3.93 15.14
N TYR A 84 6.29 2.88 14.34
CA TYR A 84 6.56 1.51 14.78
C TYR A 84 7.71 0.87 13.99
N GLU A 85 8.87 1.53 13.95
CA GLU A 85 10.05 1.14 13.15
C GLU A 85 10.54 -0.30 13.36
N ARG A 86 10.22 -0.90 14.52
CA ARG A 86 10.61 -2.27 14.88
C ARG A 86 9.56 -3.33 14.57
N THR A 87 8.35 -2.92 14.19
CA THR A 87 7.24 -3.84 13.92
C THR A 87 7.15 -4.09 12.42
N PRO A 88 7.46 -5.30 11.93
CA PRO A 88 7.34 -5.62 10.52
C PRO A 88 5.89 -5.56 10.04
N ILE A 89 5.71 -4.97 8.87
CA ILE A 89 4.40 -4.82 8.22
C ILE A 89 4.34 -5.71 6.99
N ILE A 90 3.33 -6.58 6.95
CA ILE A 90 2.95 -7.36 5.78
C ILE A 90 1.67 -6.74 5.21
N VAL A 91 1.71 -6.38 3.94
CA VAL A 91 0.54 -5.88 3.22
C VAL A 91 -0.09 -7.04 2.46
N PHE A 92 -1.36 -7.35 2.78
CA PHE A 92 -2.16 -8.38 2.13
C PHE A 92 -3.27 -7.72 1.32
N THR A 93 -3.15 -7.69 -0.01
CA THR A 93 -3.89 -6.71 -0.82
C THR A 93 -4.32 -7.25 -2.19
N MET A 94 -5.35 -6.63 -2.79
CA MET A 94 -5.73 -6.81 -4.19
C MET A 94 -4.95 -5.89 -5.16
N LEU A 95 -3.96 -5.13 -4.68
CA LEU A 95 -3.19 -4.21 -5.54
C LEU A 95 -2.52 -4.95 -6.71
N THR A 96 -2.80 -4.44 -7.90
CA THR A 96 -2.17 -4.89 -9.15
C THR A 96 -1.18 -3.86 -9.71
N ASN A 97 -1.26 -2.61 -9.25
CA ASN A 97 -0.43 -1.51 -9.72
C ASN A 97 1.03 -1.68 -9.27
N SER A 98 1.90 -1.92 -10.24
CA SER A 98 3.31 -2.21 -10.01
C SER A 98 4.12 -1.01 -9.47
N GLY A 99 3.69 0.23 -9.75
CA GLY A 99 4.26 1.45 -9.18
C GLY A 99 4.00 1.57 -7.68
N VAL A 100 2.78 1.27 -7.24
CA VAL A 100 2.40 1.24 -5.81
C VAL A 100 3.14 0.11 -5.09
N ILE A 101 3.18 -1.09 -5.67
CA ILE A 101 3.96 -2.23 -5.15
C ILE A 101 5.44 -1.84 -4.98
N SER A 102 6.04 -1.23 -6.00
CA SER A 102 7.43 -0.74 -5.94
C SER A 102 7.63 0.31 -4.84
N GLN A 103 6.66 1.20 -4.64
CA GLN A 103 6.70 2.20 -3.57
C GLN A 103 6.62 1.55 -2.18
N LEU A 104 5.73 0.59 -1.98
CA LEU A 104 5.64 -0.17 -0.72
C LEU A 104 6.96 -0.88 -0.42
N CYS A 105 7.60 -1.49 -1.42
CA CYS A 105 8.93 -2.09 -1.26
C CYS A 105 9.97 -1.05 -0.82
N ARG A 106 10.00 0.14 -1.44
CA ARG A 106 10.94 1.24 -1.08
C ARG A 106 10.68 1.80 0.31
N MET A 107 9.43 1.79 0.77
CA MET A 107 9.06 2.22 2.12
C MET A 107 9.52 1.22 3.19
N GLY A 108 9.93 0.01 2.80
CA GLY A 108 10.47 -0.99 3.72
C GLY A 108 9.40 -1.88 4.35
N VAL A 109 8.25 -2.09 3.69
CA VAL A 109 7.31 -3.12 4.16
C VAL A 109 8.03 -4.48 4.15
N ALA A 110 7.82 -5.26 5.21
CA ALA A 110 8.47 -6.54 5.42
C ALA A 110 7.91 -7.63 4.49
N GLY A 111 6.66 -7.48 4.03
CA GLY A 111 6.13 -8.36 3.00
C GLY A 111 4.93 -7.83 2.24
N LEU A 112 4.71 -8.44 1.07
CA LEU A 112 3.60 -8.15 0.16
C LEU A 112 3.03 -9.47 -0.34
N VAL A 113 1.72 -9.62 -0.21
CA VAL A 113 0.98 -10.82 -0.61
C VAL A 113 -0.31 -10.41 -1.31
N GLY A 114 -0.61 -11.03 -2.46
CA GLY A 114 -1.87 -10.85 -3.15
C GLY A 114 -3.01 -11.59 -2.47
N LYS A 115 -4.17 -10.94 -2.30
CA LYS A 115 -5.40 -11.57 -1.83
C LYS A 115 -6.00 -12.58 -2.84
N GLU A 116 -5.59 -12.50 -4.10
CA GLU A 116 -5.93 -13.47 -5.16
C GLU A 116 -5.11 -14.77 -5.08
N GLU A 117 -4.03 -14.76 -4.29
CA GLU A 117 -3.15 -15.91 -4.14
C GLU A 117 -3.64 -16.85 -3.02
N GLU A 118 -3.18 -18.10 -3.08
CA GLU A 118 -3.45 -19.08 -2.02
C GLU A 118 -3.02 -18.53 -0.66
N ILE A 119 -3.87 -18.65 0.37
CA ILE A 119 -3.60 -18.14 1.72
C ILE A 119 -2.30 -18.72 2.34
N ALA A 120 -1.84 -19.87 1.83
CA ALA A 120 -0.55 -20.45 2.14
C ALA A 120 0.63 -19.49 1.88
N GLU A 121 0.51 -18.61 0.89
CA GLU A 121 1.49 -17.58 0.56
C GLU A 121 1.63 -16.54 1.68
N LEU A 122 0.52 -16.13 2.28
CA LEU A 122 0.55 -15.28 3.48
C LEU A 122 1.31 -15.97 4.61
N GLY A 123 1.06 -17.26 4.83
CA GLY A 123 1.77 -18.04 5.83
C GLY A 123 3.28 -18.10 5.58
N ARG A 124 3.69 -18.35 4.33
CA ARG A 124 5.11 -18.35 3.95
C ARG A 124 5.78 -17.00 4.23
N VAL A 125 5.12 -15.91 3.87
CA VAL A 125 5.64 -14.54 4.09
C VAL A 125 5.71 -14.23 5.59
N CYS A 126 4.67 -14.53 6.37
CA CYS A 126 4.67 -14.38 7.83
C CYS A 126 5.85 -15.11 8.49
N VAL A 127 6.07 -16.39 8.14
CA VAL A 127 7.17 -17.19 8.68
C VAL A 127 8.54 -16.66 8.23
N SER A 128 8.67 -16.23 6.98
CA SER A 128 9.90 -15.66 6.41
C SER A 128 10.31 -14.39 7.17
N VAL A 129 9.38 -13.43 7.31
CA VAL A 129 9.55 -12.21 8.09
C VAL A 129 9.84 -12.54 9.55
N ALA A 130 9.20 -13.59 10.09
CA ALA A 130 9.47 -14.03 11.45
C ALA A 130 10.88 -14.61 11.68
N ARG A 131 11.55 -15.06 10.62
CA ARG A 131 12.94 -15.51 10.68
C ARG A 131 13.95 -14.39 10.45
N GLY A 132 13.49 -13.15 10.31
CA GLY A 132 14.36 -11.98 10.12
C GLY A 132 14.66 -11.65 8.66
N VAL A 133 13.92 -12.23 7.71
CA VAL A 133 13.98 -11.79 6.31
C VAL A 133 13.42 -10.37 6.23
N SER A 134 14.22 -9.44 5.72
CA SER A 134 13.89 -8.01 5.69
C SER A 134 12.74 -7.67 4.75
N GLN A 135 12.61 -8.40 3.64
CA GLN A 135 11.54 -8.21 2.67
C GLN A 135 11.21 -9.52 1.97
N SER A 136 9.93 -9.92 1.99
CA SER A 136 9.43 -11.18 1.42
C SER A 136 8.15 -10.96 0.61
N LEU A 137 8.19 -11.27 -0.68
CA LEU A 137 7.05 -11.11 -1.60
C LEU A 137 6.47 -12.49 -1.94
N SER A 138 5.15 -12.56 -2.09
CA SER A 138 4.52 -13.70 -2.75
C SER A 138 4.90 -13.77 -4.24
N PRO A 139 4.80 -14.94 -4.90
CA PRO A 139 5.13 -15.11 -6.31
C PRO A 139 4.40 -14.13 -7.22
N GLY A 140 3.10 -13.91 -6.99
CA GLY A 140 2.29 -12.98 -7.76
C GLY A 140 2.79 -11.53 -7.62
N MET A 141 3.10 -11.10 -6.40
CA MET A 141 3.63 -9.76 -6.15
C MET A 141 5.03 -9.58 -6.74
N ALA A 142 5.90 -10.58 -6.61
CA ALA A 142 7.23 -10.58 -7.20
C ALA A 142 7.18 -10.49 -8.74
N HIS A 143 6.26 -11.23 -9.37
CA HIS A 143 6.05 -11.17 -10.82
C HIS A 143 5.56 -9.78 -11.26
N ARG A 144 4.58 -9.19 -10.55
CA ARG A 144 4.08 -7.84 -10.82
C ARG A 144 5.17 -6.76 -10.66
N LEU A 145 6.06 -6.92 -9.68
CA LEU A 145 7.20 -6.04 -9.49
C LEU A 145 8.25 -6.22 -10.60
N ALA A 146 8.54 -7.47 -11.00
CA ALA A 146 9.48 -7.76 -12.08
C ALA A 146 9.00 -7.25 -13.45
N ALA A 147 7.68 -7.18 -13.67
CA ALA A 147 7.12 -6.55 -14.86
C ALA A 147 7.50 -5.06 -14.99
N VAL A 148 7.89 -4.39 -13.90
CA VAL A 148 8.50 -3.03 -13.93
C VAL A 148 9.96 -3.09 -14.38
N GLY A 149 10.68 -4.15 -14.03
CA GLY A 149 12.11 -4.35 -14.36
C GLY A 149 12.37 -4.82 -15.80
N SER A 150 11.38 -5.41 -16.47
CA SER A 150 11.38 -5.64 -17.92
C SER A 150 11.21 -4.35 -18.73
N ILE A 151 11.00 -3.24 -18.04
CA ILE A 151 11.00 -1.91 -18.60
C ILE A 151 12.40 -1.32 -18.41
N ARG A 152 13.05 -0.95 -19.53
CA ARG A 152 14.47 -0.58 -19.61
C ARG A 152 14.85 0.45 -18.54
N PRO A 153 16.09 0.41 -17.99
CA PRO A 153 16.60 1.44 -17.08
C PRO A 153 16.53 2.79 -17.78
N GLY A 154 15.52 3.57 -17.40
CA GLY A 154 14.99 4.69 -18.17
C GLY A 154 13.52 4.90 -17.83
N GLU A 155 12.72 3.84 -17.71
CA GLU A 155 11.26 3.90 -17.51
C GLU A 155 10.79 3.76 -16.05
N ALA A 156 11.65 3.32 -15.12
CA ALA A 156 11.32 3.39 -13.68
C ALA A 156 11.17 4.84 -13.17
N ALA A 157 11.75 5.81 -13.89
CA ALA A 157 11.51 7.25 -13.69
C ALA A 157 10.18 7.74 -14.31
N PHE A 158 9.48 6.90 -15.09
CA PHE A 158 8.29 7.29 -15.84
C PHE A 158 6.98 7.07 -15.07
N ASN A 159 6.93 6.30 -13.98
CA ASN A 159 5.66 6.06 -13.26
C ASN A 159 5.42 7.01 -12.07
N ALA A 160 6.41 7.80 -11.67
CA ALA A 160 6.17 8.92 -10.76
C ALA A 160 5.73 10.15 -11.57
N LEU A 161 4.67 10.81 -11.10
CA LEU A 161 4.36 12.15 -11.57
C LEU A 161 5.56 13.06 -11.27
N THR A 162 6.04 13.77 -12.28
CA THR A 162 7.00 14.85 -12.07
C THR A 162 6.34 15.96 -11.23
N PRO A 163 7.11 16.81 -10.54
CA PRO A 163 6.53 17.91 -9.76
C PRO A 163 5.55 18.78 -10.56
N LYS A 164 5.84 18.99 -11.85
CA LYS A 164 4.99 19.78 -12.76
C LYS A 164 3.70 19.04 -13.17
N GLU A 165 3.76 17.73 -13.36
CA GLU A 165 2.58 16.90 -13.65
C GLU A 165 1.70 16.80 -12.41
N LEU A 166 2.30 16.58 -11.24
CA LEU A 166 1.61 16.53 -9.96
C LEU A 166 0.88 17.85 -9.67
N GLU A 167 1.57 18.98 -9.83
CA GLU A 167 0.99 20.33 -9.67
C GLU A 167 -0.25 20.54 -10.55
N VAL A 168 -0.21 20.10 -11.82
CA VAL A 168 -1.36 20.18 -12.73
C VAL A 168 -2.49 19.24 -12.31
N VAL A 169 -2.19 18.00 -11.91
CA VAL A 169 -3.19 17.04 -11.45
C VAL A 169 -3.91 17.58 -10.22
N ARG A 170 -3.18 18.09 -9.21
CA ARG A 170 -3.78 18.63 -7.97
C ARG A 170 -4.77 19.76 -8.22
N LEU A 171 -4.40 20.73 -9.04
CA LEU A 171 -5.27 21.87 -9.36
C LEU A 171 -6.49 21.44 -10.19
N PHE A 172 -6.29 20.50 -11.13
CA PHE A 172 -7.38 19.97 -11.94
C PHE A 172 -8.39 19.18 -11.11
N THR A 173 -7.92 18.32 -10.21
CA THR A 173 -8.78 17.51 -9.34
C THR A 173 -9.42 18.37 -8.25
N GLY A 174 -8.80 19.50 -7.88
CA GLY A 174 -9.39 20.56 -7.06
C GLY A 174 -10.46 21.41 -7.76
N GLY A 175 -10.85 21.06 -8.99
CA GLY A 175 -11.97 21.67 -9.72
C GLY A 175 -11.61 22.81 -10.66
N MET A 176 -10.32 23.12 -10.85
CA MET A 176 -9.90 24.17 -11.78
C MET A 176 -9.96 23.70 -13.24
N SER A 177 -10.40 24.59 -14.14
CA SER A 177 -10.30 24.35 -15.58
C SER A 177 -8.84 24.40 -16.05
N LEU A 178 -8.51 23.70 -17.15
CA LEU A 178 -7.14 23.74 -17.71
C LEU A 178 -6.71 25.17 -18.09
N THR A 179 -7.65 26.01 -18.49
CA THR A 179 -7.46 27.43 -18.77
C THR A 179 -7.07 28.23 -17.54
N ASP A 180 -7.73 27.97 -16.40
CA ASP A 180 -7.41 28.67 -15.14
C ASP A 180 -6.09 28.17 -14.55
N ILE A 181 -5.78 26.88 -14.70
CA ILE A 181 -4.48 26.31 -14.31
C ILE A 181 -3.36 26.93 -15.14
N ALA A 182 -3.54 27.07 -16.45
CA ALA A 182 -2.59 27.72 -17.34
C ALA A 182 -2.28 29.17 -16.90
N ARG A 183 -3.33 29.93 -16.57
CA ARG A 183 -3.19 31.30 -16.04
C ARG A 183 -2.46 31.31 -14.69
N THR A 184 -2.84 30.42 -13.77
CA THR A 184 -2.30 30.35 -12.40
C THR A 184 -0.82 29.96 -12.39
N LEU A 185 -0.43 29.01 -13.24
CA LEU A 185 0.95 28.54 -13.33
C LEU A 185 1.82 29.36 -14.29
N ASN A 186 1.26 30.40 -14.93
CA ASN A 186 1.89 31.19 -15.98
C ASN A 186 2.48 30.32 -17.11
N ARG A 187 1.68 29.37 -17.61
CA ARG A 187 2.04 28.40 -18.67
C ARG A 187 1.01 28.44 -19.79
N SER A 188 1.38 27.96 -20.99
CA SER A 188 0.42 27.82 -22.08
C SER A 188 -0.61 26.71 -21.77
N LEU A 189 -1.84 26.84 -22.31
CA LEU A 189 -2.86 25.80 -22.23
C LEU A 189 -2.37 24.46 -22.81
N GLY A 190 -1.60 24.50 -23.90
CA GLY A 190 -1.02 23.30 -24.53
C GLY A 190 -0.02 22.59 -23.62
N THR A 191 0.77 23.35 -22.85
CA THR A 191 1.71 22.80 -21.86
C THR A 191 0.96 22.08 -20.73
N VAL A 192 -0.05 22.72 -20.14
CA VAL A 192 -0.86 22.14 -19.05
C VAL A 192 -1.62 20.90 -19.54
N SER A 193 -2.21 20.95 -20.74
CA SER A 193 -2.91 19.80 -21.33
C SER A 193 -1.96 18.62 -21.56
N THR A 194 -0.74 18.89 -22.05
CA THR A 194 0.28 17.86 -22.24
C THR A 194 0.74 17.26 -20.92
N GLN A 195 0.94 18.09 -19.90
CA GLN A 195 1.31 17.63 -18.55
C GLN A 195 0.22 16.76 -17.92
N LYS A 196 -1.06 17.16 -18.03
CA LYS A 196 -2.19 16.32 -17.58
C LYS A 196 -2.25 15.00 -18.34
N ARG A 197 -2.14 15.01 -19.66
CA ARG A 197 -2.18 13.77 -20.47
C ARG A 197 -1.01 12.85 -20.15
N SER A 198 0.18 13.42 -19.94
CA SER A 198 1.35 12.67 -19.48
C SER A 198 1.08 12.05 -18.11
N ALA A 199 0.52 12.81 -17.16
CA ALA A 199 0.12 12.30 -15.86
C ALA A 199 -0.89 11.16 -15.95
N MET A 200 -1.94 11.31 -16.77
CA MET A 200 -2.95 10.27 -17.01
C MET A 200 -2.33 8.97 -17.56
N ARG A 201 -1.41 9.08 -18.53
CA ARG A 201 -0.67 7.92 -19.05
C ARG A 201 0.17 7.24 -17.97
N LYS A 202 0.85 8.01 -17.11
CA LYS A 202 1.67 7.48 -16.00
C LYS A 202 0.84 6.83 -14.90
N LEU A 203 -0.36 7.38 -14.66
CA LEU A 203 -1.33 6.85 -13.69
C LEU A 203 -2.20 5.72 -14.27
N HIS A 204 -2.05 5.41 -15.56
CA HIS A 204 -2.82 4.38 -16.27
C HIS A 204 -4.34 4.63 -16.21
N VAL A 205 -4.74 5.89 -16.39
CA VAL A 205 -6.14 6.33 -16.40
C VAL A 205 -6.48 6.97 -17.75
N ASP A 206 -7.65 6.65 -18.28
CA ASP A 206 -8.06 7.08 -19.62
C ASP A 206 -9.08 8.24 -19.59
N THR A 207 -9.81 8.41 -18.48
CA THR A 207 -10.80 9.47 -18.34
C THR A 207 -10.45 10.50 -17.25
N ASN A 208 -11.04 11.69 -17.36
CA ASN A 208 -10.92 12.71 -16.32
C ASN A 208 -11.52 12.26 -14.99
N VAL A 209 -12.57 11.43 -15.04
CA VAL A 209 -13.22 10.87 -13.86
C VAL A 209 -12.26 9.90 -13.17
N ASP A 210 -11.63 9.02 -13.94
CA ASP A 210 -10.63 8.09 -13.42
C ASP A 210 -9.42 8.83 -12.83
N LEU A 211 -8.98 9.93 -13.46
CA LEU A 211 -7.92 10.78 -12.90
C LEU A 211 -8.32 11.40 -11.56
N ILE A 212 -9.57 11.86 -11.41
CA ILE A 212 -10.08 12.43 -10.15
C ILE A 212 -10.19 11.35 -9.07
N ASN A 213 -10.70 10.17 -9.42
CA ASN A 213 -10.82 9.05 -8.49
C ASN A 213 -9.44 8.55 -8.05
N CYS A 214 -8.52 8.36 -9.01
CA CYS A 214 -7.14 7.97 -8.73
C CYS A 214 -6.42 9.00 -7.84
N ALA A 215 -6.64 10.30 -8.06
CA ALA A 215 -6.07 11.34 -7.22
C ALA A 215 -6.66 11.36 -5.79
N ARG A 216 -7.95 11.01 -5.62
CA ARG A 216 -8.56 10.80 -4.31
C ARG A 216 -7.91 9.63 -3.58
N GLU A 217 -7.83 8.48 -4.23
CA GLU A 217 -7.24 7.25 -3.70
C GLU A 217 -5.77 7.41 -3.31
N GLN A 218 -5.02 8.24 -4.04
CA GLN A 218 -3.61 8.53 -3.75
C GLN A 218 -3.39 9.72 -2.79
N GLY A 219 -4.46 10.34 -2.28
CA GLY A 219 -4.39 11.48 -1.37
C GLY A 219 -3.69 12.70 -1.98
N LEU A 220 -3.90 12.94 -3.28
CA LEU A 220 -3.36 14.08 -4.02
C LEU A 220 -4.28 15.31 -3.98
N LEU A 221 -5.45 15.19 -3.37
CA LEU A 221 -6.35 16.29 -3.06
C LEU A 221 -6.01 16.94 -1.72
#